data_AF-A0A2V9QZC2-F1
#
_entry.id   AF-A0A2V9QZC2-F1
#
_cell.length_a   1.000
_cell.length_b   1.000
_cell.length_c   1.000
_cell.angle_alpha   90.00
_cell.angle_beta   90.00
_cell.angle_gamma   90.00
#
_symmetry.space_group_name_H-M   'P 1'
#
loop_
_entity.id
_entity.type
_entity.pdbx_description
1 polymer ?
#
loop_
_entity_poly.entity_id
_entity_poly.type
_entity_poly.pdbx_seq_one_letter_code
_entity_poly.pdbx_strand_id
1 'polypeptide(L)'
;MIPHLRKHFNLNFTPEKYRLFLQQMDQHCGAHIKFRNCETPCFFPKVLLDQMATYGQELVQQLMNDRKYLAASGEAIPFEFKVPNETPRPLFVQVDFGLVRDEAGQLQPRLVEIQGFPSLYAYQPALARHYLDVYGLDSNLEFLLGGLGIETYYRLLRKAILGDVSPENVILMEIDPLQQKTLPDFLLTERLCGIKTVCISALLKEGNLLYYSHNGKHIPI
;
A
#
# COMPACT_ATOMS: atom_id res chain seq x y z
N MET A 1 -1.55 9.80 20.57
CA MET A 1 -0.55 8.72 20.63
C MET A 1 -0.49 8.14 22.03
N ILE A 2 -0.15 6.87 22.18
CA ILE A 2 -0.03 6.17 23.46
C ILE A 2 1.23 6.67 24.20
N PRO A 3 1.10 7.42 25.32
CA PRO A 3 2.23 8.16 25.90
C PRO A 3 3.35 7.27 26.45
N HIS A 4 3.01 6.15 27.10
CA HIS A 4 4.02 5.28 27.72
C HIS A 4 4.89 4.57 26.67
N LEU A 5 4.31 4.12 25.55
CA LEU A 5 5.06 3.53 24.42
C LEU A 5 5.98 4.56 23.77
N ARG A 6 5.48 5.79 23.55
CA ARG A 6 6.30 6.90 23.04
C ARG A 6 7.49 7.21 23.94
N LYS A 7 7.25 7.28 25.26
CA LYS A 7 8.31 7.51 26.26
C LYS A 7 9.32 6.36 26.26
N HIS A 8 8.85 5.12 26.24
CA HIS A 8 9.70 3.93 26.21
C HIS A 8 10.58 3.90 24.95
N PHE A 9 10.02 4.19 23.77
CA PHE A 9 10.81 4.28 22.54
C PHE A 9 11.89 5.36 22.67
N ASN A 10 11.53 6.57 23.11
CA ASN A 10 12.49 7.68 23.21
C ASN A 10 13.68 7.36 24.11
N LEU A 11 13.44 6.66 25.23
CA LEU A 11 14.50 6.27 26.16
C LEU A 11 15.46 5.22 25.59
N ASN A 12 15.00 4.42 24.62
CA ASN A 12 15.75 3.29 24.07
C ASN A 12 16.22 3.52 22.63
N PHE A 13 15.91 4.68 22.05
CA PHE A 13 16.33 5.07 20.72
C PHE A 13 17.82 5.40 20.70
N THR A 14 18.52 4.93 19.66
CA THR A 14 19.89 5.34 19.37
C THR A 14 20.05 5.56 17.86
N PRO A 15 20.95 6.46 17.41
CA PRO A 15 21.31 6.58 16.00
C PRO A 15 21.77 5.27 15.37
N GLU A 16 22.43 4.40 16.15
CA GLU A 16 22.89 3.07 15.73
C GLU A 16 21.71 2.17 15.36
N LYS A 17 20.64 2.15 16.17
CA LYS A 17 19.41 1.39 15.86
C LYS A 17 18.75 1.92 14.60
N TYR A 18 18.74 3.24 14.39
CA TYR A 18 18.18 3.80 13.16
C TYR A 18 18.99 3.43 11.93
N ARG A 19 20.33 3.50 11.99
CA ARG A 19 21.19 3.03 10.89
C ARG A 19 20.98 1.55 10.59
N LEU A 20 20.88 0.71 11.63
CA LEU A 20 20.57 -0.71 11.49
C LEU A 20 19.20 -0.93 10.85
N PHE A 21 18.18 -0.17 11.26
CA PHE A 21 16.83 -0.22 10.70
C PHE A 21 16.83 0.09 9.20
N LEU A 22 17.48 1.19 8.79
CA LEU A 22 17.59 1.53 7.37
C LEU A 22 18.33 0.44 6.58
N GLN A 23 19.44 -0.07 7.11
CA GLN A 23 20.20 -1.14 6.46
C GLN A 23 19.39 -2.42 6.29
N GLN A 24 18.66 -2.84 7.33
CA GLN A 24 17.82 -4.04 7.26
C GLN A 24 16.65 -3.86 6.30
N MET A 25 16.05 -2.67 6.26
CA MET A 25 14.99 -2.37 5.29
C MET A 25 15.49 -2.44 3.84
N ASP A 26 16.66 -1.86 3.53
CA ASP A 26 17.28 -1.97 2.20
C ASP A 26 17.56 -3.43 1.83
N GLN A 27 18.16 -4.20 2.75
CA GLN A 27 18.44 -5.63 2.56
C GLN A 27 17.17 -6.44 2.34
N HIS A 28 16.13 -6.18 3.16
CA HIS A 28 14.86 -6.87 3.05
C HIS A 28 14.18 -6.58 1.72
N CYS A 29 14.19 -5.33 1.26
CA CYS A 29 13.56 -4.93 0.00
C CYS A 29 14.36 -5.34 -1.24
N GLY A 30 15.68 -5.57 -1.10
CA GLY A 30 16.57 -5.88 -2.22
C GLY A 30 16.94 -4.66 -3.07
N ALA A 31 16.63 -3.45 -2.60
CA ALA A 31 16.98 -2.19 -3.24
C ALA A 31 17.08 -1.08 -2.18
N HIS A 32 17.87 -0.06 -2.48
CA HIS A 32 18.00 1.11 -1.62
C HIS A 32 16.71 1.96 -1.64
N ILE A 33 16.20 2.29 -0.47
CA ILE A 33 14.98 3.09 -0.30
C ILE A 33 15.32 4.57 -0.50
N LYS A 34 14.78 5.15 -1.59
CA LYS A 34 15.06 6.55 -2.01
C LYS A 34 14.17 7.60 -1.33
N PHE A 35 13.33 7.19 -0.39
CA PHE A 35 12.49 8.08 0.43
C PHE A 35 12.83 7.92 1.91
N ARG A 36 12.41 8.89 2.73
CA ARG A 36 12.74 8.88 4.16
C ARG A 36 11.80 7.96 4.91
N ASN A 37 12.35 6.97 5.58
CA ASN A 37 11.65 6.31 6.67
C ASN A 37 11.82 7.14 7.93
N CYS A 38 10.75 7.30 8.71
CA CYS A 38 10.84 7.94 10.00
C CYS A 38 11.76 7.15 10.93
N GLU A 39 12.39 7.84 11.87
CA GLU A 39 13.21 7.22 12.91
C GLU A 39 12.37 6.44 13.93
N THR A 40 11.04 6.59 13.87
CA THR A 40 10.14 6.06 14.88
C THR A 40 8.75 5.74 14.33
N PRO A 41 8.11 4.67 14.82
CA PRO A 41 6.72 4.42 14.52
C PRO A 41 5.79 5.33 15.34
N CYS A 42 4.55 5.45 14.89
CA CYS A 42 3.49 6.14 15.61
C CYS A 42 2.66 5.14 16.43
N PHE A 43 2.56 5.35 17.73
CA PHE A 43 1.77 4.51 18.63
C PHE A 43 0.37 5.09 18.80
N PHE A 44 -0.65 4.51 18.15
CA PHE A 44 -2.03 4.97 18.22
C PHE A 44 -2.92 4.03 19.04
N PRO A 45 -3.89 4.55 19.81
CA PRO A 45 -4.92 3.71 20.42
C PRO A 45 -5.74 2.98 19.34
N LYS A 46 -6.04 1.70 19.56
CA LYS A 46 -6.83 0.88 18.62
C LYS A 46 -8.17 1.54 18.27
N VAL A 47 -8.85 2.13 19.25
CA VAL A 47 -10.14 2.82 19.06
C VAL A 47 -10.08 3.91 17.99
N LEU A 48 -8.98 4.68 17.93
CA LEU A 48 -8.80 5.70 16.89
C LEU A 48 -8.62 5.07 15.50
N LEU A 49 -7.83 4.00 15.41
CA LEU A 49 -7.60 3.29 14.15
C LEU A 49 -8.86 2.60 13.64
N ASP A 50 -9.65 2.00 14.54
CA ASP A 50 -10.94 1.39 14.20
C ASP A 50 -11.96 2.43 13.72
N GLN A 51 -11.98 3.61 14.36
CA GLN A 51 -12.81 4.74 13.93
C GLN A 51 -12.41 5.22 12.52
N MET A 52 -11.11 5.38 12.25
CA MET A 52 -10.59 5.75 10.92
C MET A 52 -10.96 4.70 9.86
N ALA A 53 -10.82 3.41 10.18
CA ALA A 53 -11.18 2.33 9.28
C ALA A 53 -12.69 2.32 8.98
N THR A 54 -13.52 2.57 9.99
CA THR A 54 -14.99 2.67 9.83
C THR A 54 -15.37 3.85 8.94
N TYR A 55 -14.83 5.04 9.21
CA TYR A 55 -15.07 6.23 8.39
C TYR A 55 -14.60 6.02 6.95
N GLY A 56 -13.44 5.39 6.75
CA GLY A 56 -12.94 5.08 5.42
C GLY A 56 -13.91 4.17 4.64
N GLN A 57 -14.43 3.12 5.28
CA GLN A 57 -15.42 2.24 4.66
C GLN A 57 -16.73 2.97 4.33
N GLU A 58 -17.25 3.78 5.26
CA GLU A 58 -18.48 4.54 5.06
C GLU A 58 -18.35 5.55 3.91
N LEU A 59 -17.24 6.30 3.86
CA LEU A 59 -16.97 7.28 2.81
C LEU A 59 -16.87 6.62 1.42
N VAL A 60 -16.13 5.52 1.31
CA VAL A 60 -16.01 4.78 0.04
C VAL A 60 -17.37 4.20 -0.37
N GLN A 61 -18.13 3.63 0.56
CA GLN A 61 -19.48 3.13 0.27
C GLN A 61 -20.43 4.23 -0.16
N GLN A 62 -20.35 5.41 0.44
CA GLN A 62 -21.17 6.56 0.04
C GLN A 62 -20.91 6.94 -1.41
N LEU A 63 -19.65 7.03 -1.83
CA LEU A 63 -19.29 7.33 -3.23
C LEU A 63 -19.76 6.24 -4.18
N MET A 64 -19.54 4.96 -3.83
CA MET A 64 -19.87 3.83 -4.70
C MET A 64 -21.38 3.55 -4.82
N ASN A 65 -22.18 3.98 -3.85
CA ASN A 65 -23.62 3.81 -3.88
C ASN A 65 -24.37 5.02 -4.48
N ASP A 66 -23.68 6.14 -4.71
CA ASP A 66 -24.29 7.33 -5.32
C ASP A 66 -24.21 7.28 -6.86
N ARG A 67 -25.32 6.87 -7.48
CA ARG A 67 -25.44 6.81 -8.95
C ARG A 67 -25.29 8.16 -9.63
N LYS A 68 -25.71 9.26 -8.98
CA LYS A 68 -25.59 10.60 -9.56
C LYS A 68 -24.14 11.04 -9.60
N TYR A 69 -23.42 10.80 -8.50
CA TYR A 69 -21.98 11.01 -8.43
C TYR A 69 -21.24 10.19 -9.49
N LEU A 70 -21.51 8.88 -9.59
CA LEU A 70 -20.85 8.02 -10.57
C LEU A 70 -21.08 8.48 -12.02
N ALA A 71 -22.31 8.89 -12.36
CA ALA A 71 -22.61 9.43 -13.69
C ALA A 71 -21.84 10.74 -13.96
N ALA A 72 -21.86 11.68 -13.01
CA ALA A 72 -21.14 12.95 -13.14
C ALA A 72 -19.61 12.74 -13.23
N SER A 73 -19.07 11.81 -12.45
CA SER A 73 -17.65 11.43 -12.51
C SER A 73 -17.28 10.86 -13.88
N GLY A 74 -18.13 9.99 -14.45
CA GLY A 74 -17.92 9.43 -15.79
C GLY A 74 -18.04 10.44 -16.93
N GLU A 75 -18.84 11.49 -16.75
CA GLU A 75 -18.95 12.62 -17.69
C GLU A 75 -17.71 13.55 -17.63
N ALA A 76 -17.08 13.66 -16.46
CA ALA A 76 -15.89 14.48 -16.28
C ALA A 76 -14.62 13.89 -16.93
N ILE A 77 -14.61 12.59 -17.25
CA ILE A 77 -13.48 11.92 -17.90
C ILE A 77 -13.50 12.22 -19.42
N PRO A 78 -12.44 12.85 -19.97
CA PRO A 78 -12.30 13.07 -21.41
C PRO A 78 -12.40 11.76 -22.20
N PHE A 79 -12.97 11.85 -23.41
CA PHE A 79 -13.28 10.67 -24.23
C PHE A 79 -12.04 9.82 -24.53
N GLU A 80 -10.90 10.45 -24.78
CA GLU A 80 -9.62 9.81 -25.06
C GLU A 80 -9.05 8.99 -23.89
N PHE A 81 -9.51 9.24 -22.65
CA PHE A 81 -9.10 8.51 -21.46
C PHE A 81 -10.11 7.43 -21.04
N LYS A 82 -11.21 7.26 -21.80
CA LYS A 82 -12.16 6.17 -21.55
C LYS A 82 -11.55 4.85 -22.00
N VAL A 83 -11.32 3.96 -21.05
CA VAL A 83 -10.84 2.61 -21.28
C VAL A 83 -12.00 1.60 -21.14
N PRO A 84 -12.05 0.54 -21.98
CA PRO A 84 -13.07 -0.50 -21.83
C PRO A 84 -12.80 -1.36 -20.58
N ASN A 85 -13.84 -2.08 -20.14
CA ASN A 85 -13.75 -3.08 -19.06
C ASN A 85 -13.34 -2.51 -17.68
N GLU A 86 -13.70 -1.26 -17.39
CA GLU A 86 -13.59 -0.72 -16.03
C GLU A 86 -14.38 -1.59 -15.04
N THR A 87 -13.74 -1.98 -13.95
CA THR A 87 -14.39 -2.76 -12.89
C THR A 87 -15.41 -1.91 -12.13
N PRO A 88 -16.54 -2.47 -11.67
CA PRO A 88 -17.60 -1.70 -11.00
C PRO A 88 -17.17 -1.15 -9.62
N ARG A 89 -16.03 -1.58 -9.08
CA ARG A 89 -15.47 -1.10 -7.82
C ARG A 89 -13.95 -1.01 -7.93
N PRO A 90 -13.32 0.02 -7.34
CA PRO A 90 -11.86 0.09 -7.25
C PRO A 90 -11.33 -1.07 -6.39
N LEU A 91 -10.26 -1.70 -6.86
CA LEU A 91 -9.62 -2.81 -6.15
C LEU A 91 -8.79 -2.33 -4.96
N PHE A 92 -8.09 -1.20 -5.13
CA PHE A 92 -7.27 -0.56 -4.11
C PHE A 92 -7.78 0.86 -3.85
N VAL A 93 -8.01 1.18 -2.59
CA VAL A 93 -8.45 2.50 -2.15
C VAL A 93 -7.73 2.85 -0.85
N GLN A 94 -7.29 4.11 -0.75
CA GLN A 94 -6.77 4.73 0.46
C GLN A 94 -7.67 5.88 0.85
N VAL A 95 -7.82 6.05 2.16
CA VAL A 95 -8.50 7.20 2.76
C VAL A 95 -7.51 7.83 3.72
N ASP A 96 -7.05 9.03 3.39
CA ASP A 96 -6.06 9.75 4.15
C ASP A 96 -6.74 10.66 5.16
N PHE A 97 -6.29 10.58 6.41
CA PHE A 97 -6.84 11.35 7.52
C PHE A 97 -5.78 12.24 8.16
N GLY A 98 -6.12 13.51 8.35
CA GLY A 98 -5.44 14.41 9.25
C GLY A 98 -5.99 14.23 10.67
N LEU A 99 -5.13 14.27 11.68
CA LEU A 99 -5.56 14.17 13.08
C LEU A 99 -5.60 15.57 13.70
N VAL A 100 -6.80 16.00 14.12
CA VAL A 100 -7.02 17.26 14.84
C VAL A 100 -7.35 16.96 16.30
N ARG A 101 -7.25 17.97 17.18
CA ARG A 101 -7.74 17.85 18.55
C ARG A 101 -9.11 18.49 18.68
N ASP A 102 -10.02 17.81 19.35
CA ASP A 102 -11.27 18.44 19.80
C ASP A 102 -11.05 19.32 21.04
N GLU A 103 -12.13 19.94 21.53
CA GLU A 103 -12.12 20.81 22.72
C GLU A 103 -11.64 20.08 23.98
N ALA A 104 -11.84 18.75 24.05
CA ALA A 104 -11.36 17.90 25.14
C ALA A 104 -9.90 17.43 24.93
N GLY A 105 -9.25 17.84 23.84
CA GLY A 105 -7.87 17.49 23.50
C GLY A 105 -7.70 16.10 22.88
N GLN A 106 -8.79 15.36 22.61
CA GLN A 106 -8.74 14.03 22.02
C GLN A 106 -8.48 14.11 20.51
N LEU A 107 -7.73 13.13 19.98
CA LEU A 107 -7.45 13.09 18.55
C LEU A 107 -8.68 12.63 17.77
N GLN A 108 -9.05 13.40 16.76
CA GLN A 108 -10.16 13.13 15.86
C GLN A 108 -9.65 13.07 14.41
N PRO A 109 -10.04 12.06 13.64
CA PRO A 109 -9.67 11.99 12.23
C PRO A 109 -10.54 12.94 11.39
N ARG A 110 -9.91 13.61 10.42
CA ARG A 110 -10.55 14.46 9.41
C ARG A 110 -10.07 14.03 8.04
N LEU A 111 -11.02 13.79 7.14
CA LEU A 111 -10.71 13.39 5.77
C LEU A 111 -9.82 14.46 5.10
N VAL A 112 -8.73 14.00 4.50
CA VAL A 112 -7.89 14.80 3.60
C VAL A 112 -8.21 14.41 2.17
N GLU A 113 -8.11 13.12 1.86
CA GLU A 113 -8.22 12.63 0.48
C GLU A 113 -8.72 11.18 0.44
N ILE A 114 -9.39 10.84 -0.67
CA ILE A 114 -9.72 9.46 -1.05
C ILE A 114 -9.11 9.22 -2.42
N GLN A 115 -8.27 8.21 -2.53
CA GLN A 115 -7.54 7.91 -3.77
C GLN A 115 -7.54 6.41 -4.06
N GLY A 116 -7.60 6.07 -5.35
CA GLY A 116 -7.30 4.72 -5.81
C GLY A 116 -5.82 4.60 -6.11
N PHE A 117 -5.04 3.97 -5.23
CA PHE A 117 -3.60 3.89 -5.37
C PHE A 117 -3.08 2.47 -5.06
N PRO A 118 -2.51 1.72 -6.02
CA PRO A 118 -2.11 0.33 -5.78
C PRO A 118 -0.62 0.20 -5.40
N SER A 119 -0.13 0.95 -4.42
CA SER A 119 1.29 0.88 -4.00
C SER A 119 1.45 0.85 -2.48
N LEU A 120 2.62 0.35 -2.05
CA LEU A 120 3.10 0.24 -0.66
C LEU A 120 2.44 -0.85 0.19
N TYR A 121 1.57 -1.68 -0.38
CA TYR A 121 0.89 -2.77 0.33
C TYR A 121 1.86 -3.90 0.75
N ALA A 122 2.94 -4.14 -0.01
CA ALA A 122 3.95 -5.12 0.41
C ALA A 122 5.02 -4.47 1.31
N TYR A 123 5.30 -3.17 1.11
CA TYR A 123 6.29 -2.41 1.87
C TYR A 123 5.87 -2.09 3.31
N GLN A 124 4.64 -1.63 3.53
CA GLN A 124 4.20 -1.19 4.87
C GLN A 124 4.26 -2.30 5.95
N PRO A 125 3.84 -3.55 5.68
CA PRO A 125 4.01 -4.63 6.65
C PRO A 125 5.47 -4.95 6.95
N ALA A 126 6.34 -4.91 5.93
CA ALA A 126 7.79 -5.09 6.11
C ALA A 126 8.36 -3.98 7.00
N LEU A 127 8.01 -2.72 6.72
CA LEU A 127 8.40 -1.56 7.52
C LEU A 127 7.97 -1.71 9.00
N ALA A 128 6.71 -2.04 9.23
CA ALA A 128 6.16 -2.21 10.57
C ALA A 128 6.86 -3.34 11.35
N ARG A 129 7.15 -4.47 10.68
CA ARG A 129 7.90 -5.58 11.27
C ARG A 129 9.31 -5.15 11.71
N HIS A 130 10.05 -4.45 10.84
CA HIS A 130 11.40 -3.99 11.19
C HIS A 130 11.41 -2.96 12.32
N TYR A 131 10.35 -2.15 12.46
CA TYR A 131 10.21 -1.30 13.64
C TYR A 131 10.10 -2.12 14.93
N LEU A 132 9.33 -3.21 14.93
CA LEU A 132 9.22 -4.08 16.10
C LEU A 132 10.58 -4.71 16.43
N ASP A 133 11.21 -5.31 15.42
CA ASP A 133 12.40 -6.14 15.60
C ASP A 133 13.64 -5.29 15.98
N VAL A 134 13.93 -4.22 15.24
CA VAL A 134 15.16 -3.42 15.44
C VAL A 134 15.12 -2.61 16.73
N TYR A 135 13.94 -2.09 17.08
CA TYR A 135 13.79 -1.28 18.29
C TYR A 135 13.44 -2.12 19.53
N GLY A 136 13.20 -3.43 19.37
CA GLY A 136 12.85 -4.33 20.47
C GLY A 136 11.53 -3.97 21.11
N LEU A 137 10.53 -3.62 20.30
CA LEU A 137 9.21 -3.23 20.79
C LEU A 137 8.42 -4.46 21.25
N ASP A 138 7.39 -4.24 22.06
CA ASP A 138 6.52 -5.33 22.52
C ASP A 138 5.90 -6.06 21.33
N SER A 139 6.14 -7.37 21.25
CA SER A 139 5.62 -8.27 20.22
C SER A 139 4.09 -8.37 20.18
N ASN A 140 3.40 -7.93 21.25
CA ASN A 140 1.95 -7.84 21.29
C ASN A 140 1.40 -6.59 20.57
N LEU A 141 2.25 -5.69 20.10
CA LEU A 141 1.81 -4.56 19.28
C LEU A 141 1.37 -5.03 17.90
N GLU A 142 0.17 -4.64 17.52
CA GLU A 142 -0.41 -4.94 16.22
C GLU A 142 -0.30 -3.72 15.29
N PHE A 143 -0.08 -3.98 14.00
CA PHE A 143 0.00 -2.96 12.95
C PHE A 143 -0.95 -3.24 11.78
N LEU A 144 -1.64 -4.38 11.79
CA LEU A 144 -2.68 -4.75 10.83
C LEU A 144 -4.04 -4.64 11.50
N LEU A 145 -5.02 -4.09 10.77
CA LEU A 145 -6.39 -3.94 11.24
C LEU A 145 -7.28 -5.09 10.76
N GLY A 146 -8.53 -5.11 11.22
CA GLY A 146 -9.51 -6.10 10.78
C GLY A 146 -9.25 -7.53 11.26
N GLY A 147 -8.45 -7.70 12.32
CA GLY A 147 -8.08 -9.02 12.86
C GLY A 147 -7.12 -9.81 11.96
N LEU A 148 -6.45 -9.14 11.02
CA LEU A 148 -5.47 -9.77 10.14
C LEU A 148 -4.14 -9.98 10.86
N GLY A 149 -3.62 -11.20 10.79
CA GLY A 149 -2.20 -11.48 10.93
C GLY A 149 -1.46 -11.31 9.60
N ILE A 150 -0.13 -11.39 9.64
CA ILE A 150 0.72 -11.17 8.45
C ILE A 150 0.43 -12.18 7.32
N GLU A 151 0.27 -13.46 7.65
CA GLU A 151 -0.05 -14.52 6.68
C GLU A 151 -1.42 -14.32 6.05
N THR A 152 -2.43 -13.97 6.85
CA THR A 152 -3.79 -13.69 6.35
C THR A 152 -3.82 -12.44 5.48
N TYR A 153 -3.02 -11.43 5.81
CA TYR A 153 -2.88 -10.21 5.01
C TYR A 153 -2.24 -10.51 3.65
N TYR A 154 -1.12 -11.23 3.63
CA TYR A 154 -0.44 -11.60 2.39
C TYR A 154 -1.29 -12.49 1.50
N ARG A 155 -2.03 -13.43 2.07
CA ARG A 155 -3.01 -14.22 1.32
C ARG A 155 -4.12 -13.35 0.71
N LEU A 156 -4.64 -12.37 1.47
CA LEU A 156 -5.64 -11.44 0.97
C LEU A 156 -5.10 -10.58 -0.17
N LEU A 157 -3.91 -9.99 0.01
CA LEU A 157 -3.25 -9.16 -0.99
C LEU A 157 -2.95 -9.94 -2.28
N ARG A 158 -2.40 -11.16 -2.15
CA ARG A 158 -2.15 -12.05 -3.28
C ARG A 158 -3.43 -12.41 -4.03
N LYS A 159 -4.52 -12.70 -3.30
CA LYS A 159 -5.83 -12.95 -3.90
C LYS A 159 -6.36 -11.73 -4.65
N ALA A 160 -6.21 -10.53 -4.08
CA ALA A 160 -6.64 -9.28 -4.72
C ALA A 160 -5.87 -9.03 -6.02
N ILE A 161 -4.55 -9.24 -6.04
CA ILE A 161 -3.69 -8.97 -7.21
C ILE A 161 -3.89 -10.03 -8.31
N LEU A 162 -3.93 -11.32 -7.94
CA LEU A 162 -3.92 -12.40 -8.93
C LEU A 162 -5.32 -12.82 -9.40
N GLY A 163 -6.35 -12.68 -8.56
CA GLY A 163 -7.65 -13.29 -8.81
C GLY A 163 -7.52 -14.80 -9.08
N ASP A 164 -8.08 -15.23 -10.21
CA ASP A 164 -8.02 -16.62 -10.70
C ASP A 164 -7.01 -16.81 -11.85
N VAL A 165 -6.11 -15.84 -12.06
CA VAL A 165 -5.15 -15.82 -13.16
C VAL A 165 -3.77 -16.31 -12.69
N SER A 166 -3.04 -17.01 -13.56
CA SER A 166 -1.66 -17.41 -13.32
C SER A 166 -0.76 -16.19 -13.09
N PRO A 167 0.19 -16.21 -12.13
CA PRO A 167 1.08 -15.08 -11.86
C PRO A 167 1.88 -14.58 -13.07
N GLU A 168 2.19 -15.45 -14.03
CA GLU A 168 2.91 -15.07 -15.26
C GLU A 168 2.07 -14.17 -16.19
N ASN A 169 0.74 -14.19 -16.08
CA ASN A 169 -0.17 -13.35 -16.87
C ASN A 169 -0.61 -12.11 -16.09
N VAL A 170 -0.03 -11.85 -14.92
CA VAL A 170 -0.30 -10.65 -14.12
C VAL A 170 0.99 -9.86 -13.99
N ILE A 171 0.94 -8.57 -14.29
CA ILE A 171 2.11 -7.69 -14.22
C ILE A 171 1.85 -6.46 -13.34
N LEU A 172 2.94 -5.94 -12.76
CA LEU A 172 3.01 -4.59 -12.24
C LEU A 172 3.51 -3.69 -13.37
N MET A 173 2.60 -2.97 -14.01
CA MET A 173 2.93 -2.07 -15.12
C MET A 173 3.23 -0.66 -14.60
N GLU A 174 4.36 -0.08 -15.00
CA GLU A 174 4.79 1.26 -14.58
C GLU A 174 5.67 1.92 -15.66
N ILE A 175 5.81 3.25 -15.63
CA ILE A 175 6.78 4.00 -16.43
C ILE A 175 8.12 4.00 -15.69
N ASP A 176 9.17 3.49 -16.35
CA ASP A 176 10.54 3.40 -15.80
C ASP A 176 10.59 2.82 -14.38
N PRO A 177 10.06 1.60 -14.14
CA PRO A 177 9.86 1.04 -12.80
C PRO A 177 11.13 1.02 -11.94
N LEU A 178 12.29 0.77 -12.55
CA LEU A 178 13.58 0.72 -11.84
C LEU A 178 14.05 2.08 -11.31
N GLN A 179 13.50 3.18 -11.83
CA GLN A 179 13.81 4.53 -11.38
C GLN A 179 12.85 5.04 -10.31
N GLN A 180 11.70 4.39 -10.15
CA GLN A 180 10.69 4.79 -9.17
C GLN A 180 11.22 4.71 -7.74
N LYS A 181 10.85 5.69 -6.92
CA LYS A 181 11.18 5.68 -5.48
C LYS A 181 10.53 4.50 -4.74
N THR A 182 9.42 4.02 -5.28
CA THR A 182 8.63 2.87 -4.79
C THR A 182 9.14 1.52 -5.29
N LEU A 183 10.25 1.46 -6.04
CA LEU A 183 10.89 0.19 -6.45
C LEU A 183 11.00 -0.85 -5.31
N PRO A 184 11.35 -0.49 -4.06
CA PRO A 184 11.30 -1.43 -2.94
C PRO A 184 9.97 -2.21 -2.85
N ASP A 185 8.83 -1.53 -2.92
CA ASP A 185 7.51 -2.18 -2.87
C ASP A 185 7.24 -3.08 -4.08
N PHE A 186 7.72 -2.70 -5.27
CA PHE A 186 7.57 -3.51 -6.47
C PHE A 186 8.29 -4.85 -6.31
N LEU A 187 9.54 -4.83 -5.84
CA LEU A 187 10.33 -6.04 -5.58
C LEU A 187 9.70 -6.92 -4.48
N LEU A 188 9.13 -6.32 -3.44
CA LEU A 188 8.38 -7.07 -2.43
C LEU A 188 7.13 -7.72 -3.02
N THR A 189 6.40 -6.99 -3.85
CA THR A 189 5.17 -7.48 -4.50
C THR A 189 5.46 -8.60 -5.49
N GLU A 190 6.53 -8.50 -6.28
CA GLU A 190 7.01 -9.59 -7.15
C GLU A 190 7.32 -10.85 -6.34
N ARG A 191 8.08 -10.73 -5.25
CA ARG A 191 8.41 -11.89 -4.40
C ARG A 191 7.17 -12.50 -3.75
N LEU A 192 6.21 -11.66 -3.35
CA LEU A 192 4.97 -12.11 -2.72
C LEU A 192 4.03 -12.81 -3.70
N CYS A 193 3.86 -12.26 -4.91
CA CYS A 193 2.84 -12.70 -5.86
C CYS A 193 3.39 -13.60 -6.97
N GLY A 194 4.69 -13.58 -7.23
CA GLY A 194 5.32 -14.25 -8.37
C GLY A 194 5.11 -13.53 -9.70
N ILE A 195 4.70 -12.25 -9.67
CA ILE A 195 4.43 -11.43 -10.86
C ILE A 195 5.71 -10.78 -11.41
N LYS A 196 5.58 -10.10 -12.55
CA LYS A 196 6.67 -9.30 -13.15
C LYS A 196 6.32 -7.83 -13.19
N THR A 197 7.32 -7.00 -12.88
CA THR A 197 7.30 -5.56 -13.07
C THR A 197 7.77 -5.26 -14.49
N VAL A 198 6.94 -4.57 -15.27
CA VAL A 198 7.18 -4.34 -16.70
C VAL A 198 6.99 -2.86 -17.01
N CYS A 199 7.95 -2.29 -17.74
CA CYS A 199 7.80 -0.93 -18.25
C CYS A 199 6.74 -0.89 -19.34
N ILE A 200 5.84 0.09 -19.33
CA ILE A 200 4.81 0.22 -20.38
C ILE A 200 5.42 0.29 -21.79
N SER A 201 6.61 0.90 -21.95
CA SER A 201 7.31 0.99 -23.24
C SER A 201 7.87 -0.34 -23.75
N ALA A 202 7.94 -1.36 -22.90
CA ALA A 202 8.38 -2.70 -23.24
C ALA A 202 7.21 -3.64 -23.60
N LEU A 203 5.97 -3.18 -23.47
CA LEU A 203 4.80 -3.96 -23.85
C LEU A 203 4.63 -3.99 -25.36
N LEU A 204 4.25 -5.16 -25.85
CA LEU A 204 3.89 -5.41 -27.23
C LEU A 204 2.37 -5.51 -27.33
N LYS A 205 1.78 -4.87 -28.32
CA LYS A 205 0.34 -4.94 -28.59
C LYS A 205 0.09 -5.65 -29.91
N GLU A 206 -0.70 -6.71 -29.88
CA GLU A 206 -1.18 -7.41 -31.08
C GLU A 206 -2.71 -7.46 -31.04
N GLY A 207 -3.36 -6.66 -31.89
CA GLY A 207 -4.82 -6.50 -31.85
C GLY A 207 -5.30 -5.97 -30.50
N ASN A 208 -6.10 -6.79 -29.79
CA ASN A 208 -6.66 -6.47 -28.47
C ASN A 208 -5.90 -7.14 -27.31
N LEU A 209 -4.74 -7.76 -27.59
CA LEU A 209 -3.92 -8.44 -26.58
C LEU A 209 -2.63 -7.66 -26.32
N LEU A 210 -2.18 -7.70 -25.08
CA LEU A 210 -0.89 -7.17 -24.65
C LEU A 210 0.03 -8.33 -24.26
N TYR A 211 1.32 -8.14 -24.50
CA TYR A 211 2.35 -9.11 -24.17
C TYR A 211 3.56 -8.42 -23.58
N TYR A 212 4.28 -9.14 -22.73
CA TYR A 212 5.65 -8.78 -22.35
C TYR A 212 6.63 -9.89 -22.75
N SER A 213 7.87 -9.51 -22.98
CA SER A 213 8.94 -10.45 -23.34
C SER A 213 9.58 -11.06 -22.10
N HIS A 214 9.60 -12.40 -22.02
CA HIS A 214 10.30 -13.14 -20.97
C HIS A 214 10.98 -14.38 -21.55
N ASN A 215 12.29 -14.52 -21.32
CA ASN A 215 13.10 -15.64 -21.82
C ASN A 215 12.91 -15.93 -23.33
N GLY A 216 12.82 -14.86 -24.14
CA GLY A 216 12.63 -14.96 -25.59
C GLY A 216 11.22 -15.35 -26.03
N LYS A 217 10.23 -15.39 -25.12
CA LYS A 217 8.81 -15.64 -25.42
C LYS A 217 7.97 -14.40 -25.14
N HIS A 218 6.89 -14.23 -25.91
CA HIS A 218 5.85 -13.24 -25.61
C HIS A 218 4.81 -13.90 -24.69
N ILE A 219 4.66 -13.39 -23.48
CA ILE A 219 3.70 -13.88 -22.49
C ILE A 219 2.51 -12.93 -22.49
N PRO A 220 1.26 -13.42 -22.68
CA PRO A 220 0.08 -12.57 -22.68
C PRO A 220 -0.24 -12.09 -21.27
N ILE A 221 -0.84 -10.91 -21.18
CA ILE A 221 -1.37 -10.31 -19.93
C ILE A 221 -2.82 -9.91 -20.11
#